data_AF-A0A0G0Y320-F1
#
_entry.id   AF-A0A0G0Y320-F1
#
_cell.length_a   1.000
_cell.length_b   1.000
_cell.length_c   1.000
_cell.angle_alpha   90.00
_cell.angle_beta   90.00
_cell.angle_gamma   90.00
#
_symmetry.space_group_name_H-M   'P 1'
#
loop_
_entity.id
_entity.type
_entity.pdbx_description
1 polymer ?
#
loop_
_entity_poly.entity_id
_entity_poly.type
_entity_poly.pdbx_seq_one_letter_code
_entity_poly.pdbx_strand_id
1 'polypeptide(L)'
;MSNQDVTTHKFVAVLNKKAELGKVVNALAHMSVGLGASAIPEEKELMGFIDYIDKDGNHHNNLSKNSYVILRADNSNQIRTARKAALEKGIRVVDFTSTMQEGTYIDQINRTKEIPEAELEYYGICMFGPIAEISELTRKFQLWKI
;
A
#
# COMPACT_ATOMS: atom_id res chain seq x y z
N MET A 1 -29.60 4.60 -10.59
CA MET A 1 -28.28 4.69 -9.93
C MET A 1 -27.63 5.94 -10.48
N SER A 2 -27.57 7.01 -9.69
CA SER A 2 -26.87 8.22 -10.11
C SER A 2 -25.37 7.90 -10.23
N ASN A 3 -24.64 8.70 -11.00
CA ASN A 3 -23.20 8.55 -11.23
C ASN A 3 -22.33 8.79 -9.96
N GLN A 4 -22.92 8.72 -8.75
CA GLN A 4 -22.32 9.04 -7.45
C GLN A 4 -21.80 7.81 -6.67
N ASP A 5 -22.15 6.58 -7.07
CA ASP A 5 -21.69 5.35 -6.41
C ASP A 5 -20.35 4.82 -6.97
N VAL A 6 -19.75 5.52 -7.94
CA VAL A 6 -18.49 5.10 -8.56
C VAL A 6 -17.31 5.75 -7.83
N THR A 7 -16.43 4.92 -7.28
CA THR A 7 -15.16 5.40 -6.70
C THR A 7 -14.22 5.92 -7.77
N THR A 8 -13.57 7.05 -7.52
CA THR A 8 -12.58 7.65 -8.44
C THR A 8 -11.13 7.32 -8.07
N HIS A 9 -10.92 6.75 -6.87
CA HIS A 9 -9.63 6.42 -6.30
C HIS A 9 -9.52 4.92 -6.03
N LYS A 10 -8.30 4.43 -5.80
CA LYS A 10 -8.08 3.05 -5.38
C LYS A 10 -6.83 2.91 -4.54
N PHE A 11 -6.82 1.85 -3.74
CA PHE A 11 -5.64 1.34 -3.08
C PHE A 11 -4.93 0.33 -3.98
N VAL A 12 -3.60 0.36 -4.00
CA VAL A 12 -2.79 -0.68 -4.62
C VAL A 12 -1.58 -0.99 -3.75
N ALA A 13 -1.30 -2.27 -3.54
CA ALA A 13 -0.04 -2.73 -2.98
C ALA A 13 0.76 -3.44 -4.07
N VAL A 14 2.07 -3.20 -4.14
CA VAL A 14 3.01 -3.97 -4.94
C VAL A 14 4.00 -4.64 -4.00
N LEU A 15 4.03 -5.96 -4.03
CA LEU A 15 4.75 -6.79 -3.05
C LEU A 15 5.88 -7.58 -3.72
N ASN A 16 6.99 -7.76 -3.02
CA ASN A 16 8.15 -8.48 -3.53
C ASN A 16 7.93 -10.00 -3.46
N LYS A 17 7.79 -10.66 -4.60
CA LYS A 17 7.49 -12.10 -4.66
C LYS A 17 8.62 -13.00 -4.14
N LYS A 18 9.84 -12.47 -4.00
CA LYS A 18 11.00 -13.22 -3.52
C LYS A 18 11.09 -13.28 -2.00
N ALA A 19 10.43 -12.36 -1.31
CA ALA A 19 10.40 -12.34 0.13
C ALA A 19 9.43 -13.42 0.67
N GLU A 20 9.72 -13.90 1.87
CA GLU A 20 8.89 -14.88 2.55
C GLU A 20 7.46 -14.34 2.76
N LEU A 21 6.45 -15.19 2.53
CA LEU A 21 5.03 -14.80 2.60
C LEU A 21 4.69 -14.11 3.93
N GLY A 22 5.15 -14.66 5.06
CA GLY A 22 4.90 -14.07 6.38
C GLY A 22 5.46 -12.65 6.51
N LYS A 23 6.69 -12.43 6.01
CA LYS A 23 7.34 -11.10 6.01
C LYS A 23 6.60 -10.11 5.10
N VAL A 24 6.14 -10.57 3.95
CA VAL A 24 5.41 -9.72 2.98
C VAL A 24 4.01 -9.36 3.50
N VAL A 25 3.30 -10.30 4.12
CA VAL A 25 1.98 -10.03 4.72
C VAL A 25 2.10 -9.09 5.92
N ASN A 26 3.12 -9.27 6.77
CA ASN A 26 3.41 -8.33 7.85
C ASN A 26 3.68 -6.91 7.30
N ALA A 27 4.52 -6.80 6.27
CA ALA A 27 4.80 -5.53 5.61
C ALA A 27 3.52 -4.90 5.04
N LEU A 28 2.67 -5.68 4.35
CA LEU A 28 1.39 -5.20 3.81
C LEU A 28 0.48 -4.63 4.91
N ALA A 29 0.40 -5.28 6.06
CA ALA A 29 -0.40 -4.81 7.19
C ALA A 29 0.12 -3.46 7.71
N HIS A 30 1.42 -3.34 8.00
CA HIS A 30 2.02 -2.10 8.48
C HIS A 30 1.87 -0.94 7.47
N MET A 31 2.12 -1.20 6.19
CA MET A 31 1.97 -0.18 5.15
C MET A 31 0.52 0.27 5.02
N SER A 32 -0.46 -0.65 5.09
CA SER A 32 -1.88 -0.31 4.99
C SER A 32 -2.34 0.56 6.17
N VAL A 33 -1.90 0.25 7.39
CA VAL A 33 -2.15 1.08 8.58
C VAL A 33 -1.48 2.45 8.43
N GLY A 34 -0.21 2.48 8.02
CA GLY A 34 0.53 3.72 7.81
C GLY A 34 -0.12 4.61 6.73
N LEU A 35 -0.70 4.01 5.70
CA LEU A 35 -1.36 4.75 4.61
C LEU A 35 -2.60 5.48 5.14
N GLY A 36 -3.44 4.81 5.93
CA GLY A 36 -4.59 5.43 6.57
C GLY A 36 -4.20 6.46 7.65
N ALA A 37 -3.16 6.17 8.43
CA ALA A 37 -2.68 7.05 9.49
C ALA A 37 -2.08 8.36 8.95
N SER A 38 -1.38 8.30 7.81
CA SER A 38 -0.71 9.44 7.19
C SER A 38 -1.61 10.25 6.24
N ALA A 39 -2.84 9.80 5.98
CA ALA A 39 -3.79 10.47 5.10
C ALA A 39 -4.32 11.78 5.72
N ILE A 40 -4.41 12.83 4.89
CA ILE A 40 -5.06 14.09 5.25
C ILE A 40 -6.60 13.94 5.22
N PRO A 41 -7.38 14.86 5.81
CA PRO A 41 -8.84 14.74 5.88
C PRO A 41 -9.52 14.50 4.51
N GLU A 42 -9.08 15.21 3.47
CA GLU A 42 -9.61 15.08 2.11
C GLU A 42 -9.30 13.70 1.51
N GLU A 43 -8.10 13.18 1.75
CA GLU A 43 -7.73 11.81 1.36
C GLU A 43 -8.58 10.78 2.11
N LYS A 44 -8.84 10.98 3.41
CA LYS A 44 -9.67 10.07 4.22
C LYS A 44 -11.11 9.98 3.73
N GLU A 45 -11.69 11.11 3.30
CA GLU A 45 -13.00 11.13 2.67
C GLU A 45 -13.00 10.32 1.37
N LEU A 46 -11.98 10.50 0.54
CA LEU A 46 -11.81 9.74 -0.71
C LEU A 46 -11.56 8.24 -0.45
N MET A 47 -10.81 7.89 0.60
CA MET A 47 -10.58 6.51 1.04
C MET A 47 -11.90 5.85 1.47
N GLY A 48 -12.86 6.63 1.96
CA GLY A 48 -14.26 6.24 2.06
C GLY A 48 -14.50 5.02 2.94
N PHE A 49 -14.05 5.08 4.19
CA PHE A 49 -14.33 4.07 5.20
C PHE A 49 -15.79 4.18 5.64
N ILE A 50 -16.54 3.10 5.48
CA ILE A 50 -17.96 3.01 5.76
C ILE A 50 -18.24 1.77 6.63
N ASP A 51 -19.41 1.77 7.25
CA ASP A 51 -19.91 0.64 8.01
C ASP A 51 -20.80 -0.23 7.13
N TYR A 52 -20.60 -1.53 7.20
CA TYR A 52 -21.47 -2.52 6.60
C TYR A 52 -22.41 -3.05 7.67
N ILE A 53 -23.71 -2.99 7.42
CA ILE A 53 -24.73 -3.49 8.34
C ILE A 53 -25.23 -4.81 7.78
N ASP A 54 -25.10 -5.87 8.57
CA ASP A 54 -25.61 -7.19 8.18
C ASP A 54 -27.14 -7.28 8.38
N LYS A 55 -27.71 -8.41 7.98
CA LYS A 55 -29.17 -8.63 8.02
C LYS A 55 -29.74 -8.58 9.45
N ASP A 56 -28.91 -8.88 10.45
CA ASP A 56 -29.31 -8.92 11.86
C ASP A 56 -29.10 -7.56 12.55
N GLY A 57 -28.60 -6.56 11.81
CA GLY A 57 -28.33 -5.22 12.31
C GLY A 57 -26.96 -5.08 12.98
N ASN A 58 -26.05 -6.07 12.86
CA ASN A 58 -24.71 -5.91 13.38
C ASN A 58 -23.87 -5.03 12.45
N HIS A 59 -23.02 -4.23 13.09
CA HIS A 59 -22.15 -3.24 12.47
C HIS A 59 -20.75 -3.81 12.23
N HIS A 60 -20.31 -3.82 10.97
CA HIS A 60 -18.97 -4.20 10.52
C HIS A 60 -18.26 -2.95 10.00
N ASN A 61 -17.51 -2.30 10.88
CA ASN A 61 -17.15 -0.90 10.71
C ASN A 61 -15.85 -0.66 9.95
N ASN A 62 -15.74 0.55 9.40
CA ASN A 62 -14.50 1.13 8.87
C ASN A 62 -13.84 0.32 7.73
N LEU A 63 -14.63 -0.17 6.78
CA LEU A 63 -14.12 -0.79 5.56
C LEU A 63 -14.21 0.19 4.39
N SER A 64 -13.13 0.31 3.62
CA SER A 64 -13.08 1.17 2.44
C SER A 64 -14.09 0.71 1.38
N LYS A 65 -14.80 1.67 0.77
CA LYS A 65 -15.58 1.44 -0.46
C LYS A 65 -14.73 1.29 -1.73
N ASN A 66 -13.46 1.73 -1.68
CA ASN A 66 -12.52 1.62 -2.80
C ASN A 66 -11.88 0.24 -2.86
N SER A 67 -11.60 -0.22 -4.09
CA SER A 67 -10.84 -1.46 -4.32
C SER A 67 -9.42 -1.37 -3.74
N TYR A 68 -8.91 -2.50 -3.24
CA TYR A 68 -7.50 -2.66 -2.86
C TYR A 68 -6.87 -3.79 -3.67
N VAL A 69 -6.12 -3.43 -4.71
CA VAL A 69 -5.50 -4.42 -5.61
C VAL A 69 -4.11 -4.80 -5.09
N ILE A 70 -3.86 -6.09 -4.91
CA ILE A 70 -2.54 -6.60 -4.50
C ILE A 70 -1.81 -7.16 -5.72
N LEU A 71 -0.65 -6.59 -6.00
CA LEU A 71 0.19 -6.87 -7.16
C LEU A 71 1.54 -7.43 -6.73
N ARG A 72 2.20 -8.14 -7.64
CA ARG A 72 3.52 -8.73 -7.44
C ARG A 72 4.58 -8.01 -8.28
N ALA A 73 5.69 -7.69 -7.63
CA ALA A 73 6.95 -7.34 -8.26
C ALA A 73 7.89 -8.55 -8.29
N ASP A 74 8.70 -8.64 -9.34
CA ASP A 74 9.69 -9.69 -9.49
C ASP A 74 10.93 -9.49 -8.59
N ASN A 75 11.17 -8.25 -8.16
CA ASN A 75 12.29 -7.86 -7.30
C ASN A 75 12.08 -6.46 -6.69
N SER A 76 12.89 -6.13 -5.69
CA SER A 76 12.94 -4.82 -5.01
C SER A 76 13.14 -3.63 -5.95
N ASN A 77 13.94 -3.75 -7.01
CA ASN A 77 14.18 -2.63 -7.95
C ASN A 77 12.90 -2.18 -8.69
N GLN A 78 11.99 -3.09 -8.99
CA GLN A 78 10.71 -2.70 -9.60
C GLN A 78 9.85 -1.88 -8.63
N ILE A 79 9.88 -2.22 -7.33
CA ILE A 79 9.19 -1.46 -6.26
C ILE A 79 9.83 -0.08 -6.11
N ARG A 80 11.17 0.01 -6.03
CA ARG A 80 11.91 1.28 -5.99
C ARG A 80 11.53 2.21 -7.15
N THR A 81 11.47 1.67 -8.36
CA THR A 81 11.08 2.45 -9.55
C THR A 81 9.62 2.93 -9.44
N ALA A 82 8.71 2.07 -8.99
CA ALA A 82 7.31 2.46 -8.79
C ALA A 82 7.16 3.53 -7.70
N ARG A 83 7.90 3.40 -6.59
CA ARG A 83 7.97 4.38 -5.52
C ARG A 83 8.39 5.75 -6.02
N LYS A 84 9.51 5.81 -6.76
CA LYS A 84 10.01 7.06 -7.34
C LYS A 84 8.96 7.71 -8.26
N ALA A 85 8.38 6.94 -9.17
CA ALA A 85 7.36 7.44 -10.09
C ALA A 85 6.09 7.93 -9.38
N ALA A 86 5.69 7.28 -8.28
CA ALA A 86 4.54 7.69 -7.49
C ALA A 86 4.81 9.01 -6.76
N LEU A 87 5.99 9.15 -6.15
CA LEU A 87 6.41 10.39 -5.50
C LEU A 87 6.50 11.56 -6.47
N GLU A 88 7.02 11.34 -7.69
CA GLU A 88 7.08 12.36 -8.75
C GLU A 88 5.69 12.84 -9.19
N LYS A 89 4.67 11.99 -9.11
CA LYS A 89 3.26 12.33 -9.38
C LYS A 89 2.51 12.87 -8.15
N GLY A 90 3.16 12.97 -6.99
CA GLY A 90 2.50 13.39 -5.75
C GLY A 90 1.50 12.36 -5.20
N ILE A 91 1.60 11.11 -5.62
CA ILE A 91 0.75 10.01 -5.14
C ILE A 91 1.16 9.65 -3.70
N ARG A 92 0.18 9.45 -2.82
CA ARG A 92 0.40 8.98 -1.45
C ARG A 92 1.03 7.59 -1.48
N VAL A 93 2.18 7.45 -0.81
CA VAL A 93 2.88 6.17 -0.68
C VAL A 93 3.26 5.85 0.75
N VAL A 94 3.26 4.57 1.08
CA VAL A 94 3.94 4.01 2.26
C VAL A 94 4.66 2.76 1.80
N ASP A 95 5.95 2.65 2.11
CA ASP A 95 6.79 1.51 1.74
C ASP A 95 7.29 0.77 2.98
N PHE A 96 7.84 -0.42 2.74
CA PHE A 96 8.42 -1.25 3.77
C PHE A 96 9.64 -1.98 3.23
N THR A 97 10.76 -1.91 3.95
CA THR A 97 12.03 -2.53 3.59
C THR A 97 12.40 -3.68 4.52
N SER A 98 13.39 -4.48 4.10
CA SER A 98 13.96 -5.55 4.92
C SER A 98 14.55 -5.07 6.25
N THR A 99 14.91 -3.80 6.36
CA THR A 99 15.48 -3.20 7.57
C THR A 99 14.44 -2.86 8.63
N MET A 100 13.15 -2.80 8.26
CA MET A 100 12.04 -2.44 9.14
C MET A 100 11.43 -3.67 9.84
N GLN A 101 12.12 -4.81 9.81
CA GLN A 101 11.72 -6.06 10.43
C GLN A 101 12.75 -6.54 11.44
N GLU A 102 12.27 -7.34 12.39
CA GLU A 102 13.05 -8.02 13.42
C GLU A 102 13.71 -7.06 14.43
N GLY A 103 13.83 -7.47 15.69
CA GLY A 103 14.34 -6.62 16.76
C GLY A 103 13.38 -5.48 17.16
N THR A 104 13.89 -4.52 17.92
CA THR A 104 13.12 -3.37 18.39
C THR A 104 13.00 -2.30 17.31
N TYR A 105 12.06 -1.35 17.48
CA TYR A 105 11.94 -0.23 16.54
C TYR A 105 13.21 0.64 16.47
N ILE A 106 13.99 0.70 17.56
CA ILE A 106 15.29 1.40 17.59
C ILE A 106 16.30 0.67 16.71
N ASP A 107 16.36 -0.67 16.80
CA ASP A 107 17.26 -1.48 15.96
C ASP A 107 16.92 -1.29 14.48
N GLN A 108 15.64 -1.24 14.14
CA GLN A 108 15.16 -1.02 12.78
C GLN A 108 15.53 0.37 12.24
N ILE A 109 15.38 1.42 13.06
CA ILE A 109 15.80 2.79 12.69
C ILE A 109 17.30 2.84 12.44
N ASN A 110 18.11 2.28 13.36
CA ASN A 110 19.56 2.27 13.23
C ASN A 110 20.01 1.51 11.98
N ARG A 111 19.46 0.31 11.76
CA ARG A 111 19.75 -0.50 10.57
C ARG A 111 19.36 0.21 9.27
N THR A 112 18.19 0.85 9.24
CA THR A 112 17.72 1.59 8.05
C THR A 112 18.64 2.77 7.73
N LYS A 113 19.17 3.45 8.76
CA LYS A 113 20.07 4.60 8.60
C LYS A 113 21.44 4.22 8.02
N GLU A 114 21.89 3.00 8.22
CA GLU A 114 23.19 2.50 7.76
C GLU A 114 23.20 2.06 6.29
N ILE A 115 22.02 1.81 5.69
CA ILE A 115 21.91 1.27 4.33
C ILE A 115 21.52 2.37 3.35
N PRO A 116 22.33 2.64 2.31
CA PRO A 116 21.97 3.57 1.24
C PRO A 116 20.66 3.18 0.55
N GLU A 117 19.87 4.15 0.08
CA GLU A 117 18.59 3.88 -0.59
C GLU A 117 18.73 2.87 -1.74
N ALA A 118 19.82 2.97 -2.51
CA ALA A 118 20.11 2.09 -3.64
C ALA A 118 20.32 0.61 -3.23
N GLU A 119 20.65 0.36 -1.97
CA GLU A 119 20.91 -0.97 -1.39
C GLU A 119 19.74 -1.49 -0.57
N LEU A 120 18.71 -0.69 -0.29
CA LEU A 120 17.54 -1.14 0.46
C LEU A 120 16.79 -2.26 -0.29
N GLU A 121 16.47 -3.35 0.40
CA GLU A 121 15.57 -4.37 -0.15
C GLU A 121 14.13 -4.03 0.22
N TYR A 122 13.31 -3.65 -0.76
CA TYR A 122 11.89 -3.37 -0.53
C TYR A 122 11.09 -4.69 -0.49
N TYR A 123 10.26 -4.83 0.53
CA TYR A 123 9.24 -5.88 0.60
C TYR A 123 7.93 -5.46 -0.04
N GLY A 124 7.62 -4.16 -0.02
CA GLY A 124 6.50 -3.65 -0.78
C GLY A 124 6.31 -2.14 -0.71
N ILE A 125 5.28 -1.70 -1.40
CA ILE A 125 4.77 -0.34 -1.39
C ILE A 125 3.24 -0.38 -1.47
N CYS A 126 2.57 0.41 -0.65
CA CYS A 126 1.15 0.71 -0.74
C CYS A 126 0.94 2.14 -1.23
N MET A 127 -0.06 2.31 -2.09
CA MET A 127 -0.37 3.58 -2.74
C MET A 127 -1.88 3.85 -2.68
N PHE A 128 -2.24 5.12 -2.57
CA PHE A 128 -3.61 5.59 -2.72
C PHE A 128 -3.65 6.81 -3.65
N GLY A 129 -4.55 6.81 -4.63
CA GLY A 129 -4.66 7.90 -5.58
C GLY A 129 -5.70 7.65 -6.68
N PRO A 130 -5.81 8.58 -7.65
CA PRO A 130 -6.75 8.47 -8.76
C PRO A 130 -6.57 7.17 -9.55
N ILE A 131 -7.67 6.52 -9.93
CA ILE A 131 -7.65 5.21 -10.60
C ILE A 131 -6.80 5.25 -11.87
N ALA A 132 -6.91 6.30 -12.69
CA ALA A 132 -6.17 6.41 -13.95
C ALA A 132 -4.65 6.41 -13.73
N GLU A 133 -4.18 7.25 -12.81
CA GLU A 133 -2.74 7.40 -12.51
C GLU A 133 -2.15 6.15 -11.86
N ILE A 134 -2.85 5.57 -10.88
CA ILE A 134 -2.40 4.34 -10.24
C ILE A 134 -2.38 3.19 -11.26
N SER A 135 -3.40 3.08 -12.13
CA SER A 135 -3.46 2.02 -13.15
C SER A 135 -2.33 2.15 -14.16
N GLU A 136 -2.03 3.37 -14.61
CA GLU A 136 -0.89 3.64 -15.50
C GLU A 136 0.43 3.19 -14.86
N LEU A 137 0.69 3.63 -13.62
CA LEU A 137 1.91 3.35 -12.88
C LEU A 137 2.11 1.84 -12.62
N THR A 138 0.99 1.13 -12.40
CA THR A 138 1.02 -0.26 -11.95
C THR A 138 0.75 -1.30 -13.05
N ARG A 139 0.47 -0.87 -14.28
CA ARG A 139 0.09 -1.72 -15.43
C ARG A 139 1.04 -2.89 -15.70
N LYS A 140 2.33 -2.72 -15.43
CA LYS A 140 3.36 -3.75 -15.66
C LYS A 140 3.36 -4.88 -14.63
N PHE A 141 2.75 -4.66 -13.46
CA PHE A 141 2.72 -5.65 -12.39
C PHE A 141 1.57 -6.61 -12.60
N GLN A 142 1.76 -7.84 -12.15
CA GLN A 142 0.74 -8.89 -12.22
C GLN A 142 0.04 -9.00 -10.86
N LEU A 143 -1.17 -9.57 -10.83
CA LEU A 143 -1.85 -9.87 -9.57
C LEU A 143 -1.00 -10.80 -8.70
N TRP A 144 -0.99 -10.53 -7.38
CA TRP A 144 -0.42 -11.45 -6.41
C TRP A 144 -1.26 -12.74 -6.39
N LYS A 145 -0.57 -13.89 -6.42
CA LYS A 145 -1.20 -15.22 -6.33
C LYS A 145 -0.63 -15.90 -5.11
N ILE A 146 -1.50 -16.48 -4.30
CA ILE A 146 -1.16 -17.37 -3.19
C ILE A 146 -0.90 -18.77 -3.75
#